data_AF-A0A419PRA4-F1
#
_entry.id   AF-A0A419PRA4-F1
#
_cell.length_a   1.000
_cell.length_b   1.000
_cell.length_c   1.000
_cell.angle_alpha   90.00
_cell.angle_beta   90.00
_cell.angle_gamma   90.00
#
_symmetry.space_group_name_H-M   'P 1'
#
loop_
_entity.id
_entity.type
_entity.pdbx_description
1 polymer ?
#
loop_
_entity_poly.entity_id
_entity_poly.type
_entity_poly.pdbx_seq_one_letter_code
_entity_poly.pdbx_strand_id
1 'polypeptide(L)'
;MQPDKNNWRKEEVISSDGSTDKKLHNKISNKAMSKMSKSHERTLSLVPSVDGNPIQNRIDNLLGMSRTLWEKRREFNEQMTNSSERREQLKKDVSYLQERRVKCQSIIRENDAKRWRALQKFCTDNHLCMIRKKEKQALNADLRKARQTYLLLSAKAADLRKYEEYMLNVIASLPKDYIKLADDVIAGLMMRYNTLYETNSSLRKEMETKAEEVRVAQSDLKQLVEEHRILLFEKNSELSELYTHRQKMNDLYQGAQQAMIHSHEELAHQLSYFKTVLRSINNLTGKIIRAYEPGISVQLLTTKIQNMPILSRCRLIEDRTLGMRSIIAQLASDTGTLPISTCSRPELDNVQHGAPIAVSASEFSLLTKMTSAQSDPNA
;
A
#
# COMPACT_ATOMS: atom_id res chain seq x y z
N MET A 1 0.06 55.02 14.75
CA MET A 1 -0.03 55.96 15.89
C MET A 1 0.94 55.46 16.94
N GLN A 2 2.05 56.19 17.08
CA GLN A 2 3.08 55.98 18.09
C GLN A 2 2.61 56.56 19.46
N PRO A 3 3.37 56.35 20.55
CA PRO A 3 2.88 55.94 21.86
C PRO A 3 3.05 57.06 22.91
N ASP A 4 2.64 56.79 24.16
CA ASP A 4 3.11 57.44 25.38
C ASP A 4 2.26 56.91 26.56
N LYS A 5 2.70 56.77 27.80
CA LYS A 5 4.00 56.82 28.48
C LYS A 5 3.69 56.47 29.95
N ASN A 6 4.75 56.14 30.68
CA ASN A 6 4.92 56.27 32.13
C ASN A 6 4.42 55.11 33.01
N ASN A 7 5.32 54.35 33.67
CA ASN A 7 6.25 54.67 34.79
C ASN A 7 5.64 53.93 36.00
N TRP A 8 6.26 52.99 36.72
CA TRP A 8 7.54 52.98 37.45
C TRP A 8 7.96 51.48 37.64
N ARG A 9 9.21 51.05 37.39
CA ARG A 9 10.34 50.87 38.35
C ARG A 9 9.89 50.29 39.72
N LYS A 10 10.44 49.22 40.32
CA LYS A 10 11.81 48.69 40.39
C LYS A 10 11.80 47.27 41.00
N GLU A 11 12.87 46.52 40.74
CA GLU A 11 13.34 45.33 41.44
C GLU A 11 13.69 45.62 42.93
N GLU A 12 13.67 44.57 43.78
CA GLU A 12 14.71 44.20 44.77
C GLU A 12 14.12 43.17 45.78
N VAL A 13 14.64 41.95 45.84
CA VAL A 13 15.73 41.48 46.72
C VAL A 13 15.36 41.59 48.21
N ILE A 14 15.13 40.45 48.86
CA ILE A 14 15.06 40.35 50.32
C ILE A 14 16.22 39.47 50.78
N SER A 15 17.24 40.12 51.35
CA SER A 15 18.29 39.53 52.19
C SER A 15 18.53 40.46 53.38
N SER A 16 18.73 39.83 54.55
CA SER A 16 19.57 40.24 55.69
C SER A 16 19.30 41.55 56.48
N ASP A 17 19.17 41.33 57.80
CA ASP A 17 19.65 42.10 58.97
C ASP A 17 19.15 43.51 59.35
N GLY A 18 19.18 43.73 60.68
CA GLY A 18 19.12 45.01 61.38
C GLY A 18 17.85 45.18 62.22
N SER A 19 17.83 44.94 63.54
CA SER A 19 18.44 45.77 64.59
C SER A 19 18.24 47.27 64.38
N THR A 20 17.37 47.90 65.18
CA THR A 20 17.71 49.08 66.00
C THR A 20 16.51 49.56 66.83
N ASP A 21 16.80 49.68 68.13
CA ASP A 21 16.34 50.68 69.10
C ASP A 21 15.26 51.70 68.72
N LYS A 22 14.34 51.93 69.67
CA LYS A 22 14.01 53.30 70.12
C LYS A 22 13.55 53.33 71.58
N LYS A 23 14.43 53.92 72.38
CA LYS A 23 14.21 54.58 73.67
C LYS A 23 12.87 55.32 73.76
N LEU A 24 12.21 55.19 74.92
CA LEU A 24 11.45 56.28 75.52
C LEU A 24 11.86 56.41 77.00
N HIS A 25 12.58 57.49 77.26
CA HIS A 25 12.87 58.06 78.56
C HIS A 25 11.65 58.84 79.10
N ASN A 26 11.76 59.23 80.38
CA ASN A 26 11.03 60.27 81.12
C ASN A 26 9.69 59.85 81.74
N LYS A 27 9.30 60.29 82.95
CA LYS A 27 9.90 61.01 84.11
C LYS A 27 8.71 61.17 85.11
N ILE A 28 8.99 61.60 86.35
CA ILE A 28 8.05 62.11 87.39
C ILE A 28 7.53 60.99 88.33
N SER A 29 7.67 61.03 89.66
CA SER A 29 7.93 62.15 90.58
C SER A 29 8.74 61.72 91.82
N ASN A 30 9.79 62.49 92.13
CA ASN A 30 10.23 62.73 93.50
C ASN A 30 9.31 63.80 94.12
N LYS A 31 8.97 63.66 95.41
CA LYS A 31 8.59 64.73 96.38
C LYS A 31 8.63 64.06 97.77
N ALA A 32 9.65 64.17 98.61
CA ALA A 32 10.29 65.33 99.25
C ALA A 32 9.41 66.06 100.29
N MET A 33 10.01 66.24 101.48
CA MET A 33 9.67 67.12 102.62
C MET A 33 8.73 66.50 103.68
N SER A 34 8.91 66.71 104.98
CA SER A 34 9.62 67.75 105.73
C SER A 34 9.85 67.25 107.18
N LYS A 35 11.07 67.26 107.71
CA LYS A 35 11.57 68.20 108.76
C LYS A 35 10.74 68.26 110.06
N MET A 36 11.41 67.97 111.19
CA MET A 36 11.71 68.85 112.36
C MET A 36 12.51 67.96 113.34
N SER A 37 13.78 68.14 113.72
CA SER A 37 14.60 69.26 114.22
C SER A 37 14.19 69.86 115.58
N LYS A 38 15.18 69.82 116.51
CA LYS A 38 15.41 70.63 117.74
C LYS A 38 14.67 70.15 118.99
N SER A 39 15.18 70.20 120.22
CA SER A 39 16.40 70.74 120.86
C SER A 39 16.37 70.26 122.33
N HIS A 40 17.48 69.84 122.94
CA HIS A 40 18.21 70.61 123.96
C HIS A 40 17.35 71.35 125.00
N GLU A 41 17.38 70.88 126.25
CA GLU A 41 17.42 71.73 127.44
C GLU A 41 18.25 71.05 128.54
N ARG A 42 19.35 71.72 128.91
CA ARG A 42 20.12 71.53 130.14
C ARG A 42 19.58 72.54 131.15
N THR A 43 19.30 72.09 132.38
CA THR A 43 19.13 72.93 133.59
C THR A 43 19.52 72.04 134.77
N LEU A 44 20.77 72.06 135.23
CA LEU A 44 21.35 72.86 136.31
C LEU A 44 20.54 72.91 137.63
N SER A 45 21.14 72.24 138.63
CA SER A 45 21.26 72.56 140.07
C SER A 45 20.02 72.77 140.95
N LEU A 46 19.88 71.92 141.98
CA LEU A 46 20.00 72.34 143.39
C LEU A 46 20.17 71.10 144.33
N VAL A 47 21.24 71.08 145.12
CA VAL A 47 21.43 70.35 146.40
C VAL A 47 21.41 71.49 147.45
N PRO A 48 20.78 71.42 148.65
CA PRO A 48 21.00 70.36 149.65
C PRO A 48 19.82 70.00 150.58
N SER A 49 20.14 69.08 151.51
CA SER A 49 19.63 68.99 152.89
C SER A 49 18.42 68.08 153.10
N VAL A 50 18.66 66.81 153.49
CA VAL A 50 18.70 66.30 154.89
C VAL A 50 17.29 65.97 155.41
N ASP A 51 17.19 64.72 155.87
CA ASP A 51 16.09 64.04 156.55
C ASP A 51 14.95 63.47 155.69
N GLY A 52 15.10 62.19 155.31
CA GLY A 52 14.05 61.37 154.71
C GLY A 52 14.38 59.87 154.72
N ASN A 53 13.57 59.09 155.45
CA ASN A 53 13.68 57.66 155.74
C ASN A 53 14.26 56.72 154.64
N PRO A 54 15.11 55.71 154.99
CA PRO A 54 15.70 54.72 154.06
C PRO A 54 14.69 53.77 153.38
N ILE A 55 13.41 53.89 153.71
CA ILE A 55 12.30 53.18 153.08
C ILE A 55 11.87 53.88 151.78
N GLN A 56 12.00 55.21 151.70
CA GLN A 56 11.52 56.00 150.56
C GLN A 56 12.39 55.80 149.30
N ASN A 57 13.72 55.75 149.44
CA ASN A 57 14.65 55.53 148.32
C ASN A 57 14.56 54.12 147.68
N ARG A 58 14.12 53.11 148.43
CA ARG A 58 13.90 51.76 147.91
C ARG A 58 12.56 51.67 147.17
N ILE A 59 11.55 52.40 147.65
CA ILE A 59 10.28 52.61 146.96
C ILE A 59 10.52 53.35 145.64
N ASP A 60 11.32 54.42 145.64
CA ASP A 60 11.63 55.19 144.42
C ASP A 60 12.45 54.38 143.40
N ASN A 61 13.39 53.52 143.84
CA ASN A 61 14.09 52.58 142.96
C ASN A 61 13.19 51.45 142.42
N LEU A 62 12.30 50.89 143.25
CA LEU A 62 11.33 49.90 142.79
C LEU A 62 10.31 50.51 141.83
N LEU A 63 9.90 51.76 142.05
CA LEU A 63 9.05 52.52 141.14
C LEU A 63 9.79 52.86 139.84
N GLY A 64 11.08 53.23 139.91
CA GLY A 64 11.94 53.45 138.75
C GLY A 64 12.15 52.18 137.92
N MET A 65 12.40 51.04 138.57
CA MET A 65 12.58 49.74 137.91
C MET A 65 11.26 49.18 137.38
N SER A 66 10.16 49.43 138.08
CA SER A 66 8.81 49.14 137.57
C SER A 66 8.49 50.00 136.34
N ARG A 67 8.92 51.28 136.33
CA ARG A 67 8.76 52.19 135.19
C ARG A 67 9.57 51.72 133.98
N THR A 68 10.84 51.34 134.14
CA THR A 68 11.68 50.86 133.02
C THR A 68 11.20 49.52 132.47
N LEU A 69 10.72 48.60 133.31
CA LEU A 69 10.09 47.35 132.86
C LEU A 69 8.78 47.62 132.10
N TRP A 70 8.00 48.61 132.53
CA TRP A 70 6.78 49.02 131.85
C TRP A 70 7.09 49.66 130.48
N GLU A 71 8.10 50.51 130.41
CA GLU A 71 8.61 51.10 129.16
C GLU A 71 9.15 50.03 128.20
N LYS A 72 9.96 49.07 128.68
CA LYS A 72 10.44 47.96 127.84
C LYS A 72 9.32 47.05 127.36
N ARG A 73 8.32 46.78 128.21
CA ARG A 73 7.12 46.03 127.80
C ARG A 73 6.30 46.82 126.77
N ARG A 74 6.19 48.14 126.92
CA ARG A 74 5.56 49.04 125.95
C ARG A 74 6.31 49.03 124.62
N GLU A 75 7.63 49.22 124.62
CA GLU A 75 8.49 49.18 123.43
C GLU A 75 8.41 47.82 122.71
N PHE A 76 8.46 46.71 123.45
CA PHE A 76 8.33 45.38 122.86
C PHE A 76 6.94 45.15 122.26
N ASN A 77 5.89 45.60 122.95
CA ASN A 77 4.52 45.53 122.42
C ASN A 77 4.33 46.42 121.18
N GLU A 78 4.97 47.58 121.15
CA GLU A 78 5.02 48.49 119.98
C GLU A 78 5.80 47.86 118.82
N GLN A 79 6.93 47.22 119.07
CA GLN A 79 7.67 46.48 118.03
C GLN A 79 6.89 45.26 117.53
N MET A 80 6.18 44.56 118.42
CA MET A 80 5.37 43.40 118.07
C MET A 80 4.15 43.79 117.23
N THR A 81 3.48 44.90 117.58
CA THR A 81 2.38 45.48 116.78
C THR A 81 2.90 45.98 115.43
N ASN A 82 3.97 46.77 115.38
CA ASN A 82 4.59 47.24 114.13
C ASN A 82 5.04 46.08 113.22
N SER A 83 5.63 45.02 113.80
CA SER A 83 6.02 43.81 113.06
C SER A 83 4.80 43.02 112.57
N SER A 84 3.72 42.95 113.36
CA SER A 84 2.46 42.34 112.94
C SER A 84 1.82 43.11 111.79
N GLU A 85 1.73 44.44 111.90
CA GLU A 85 1.20 45.32 110.85
C GLU A 85 2.01 45.19 109.57
N ARG A 86 3.34 45.15 109.67
CA ARG A 86 4.22 44.94 108.50
C ARG A 86 4.00 43.59 107.84
N ARG A 87 3.79 42.52 108.62
CA ARG A 87 3.45 41.19 108.08
C ARG A 87 2.09 41.21 107.40
N GLU A 88 1.11 41.89 107.97
CA GLU A 88 -0.22 42.03 107.36
C GLU A 88 -0.15 42.82 106.05
N GLN A 89 0.62 43.91 106.01
CA GLN A 89 0.84 44.71 104.81
C GLN A 89 1.57 43.90 103.72
N LEU A 90 2.62 43.17 104.07
CA LEU A 90 3.31 42.28 103.13
C LEU A 90 2.37 41.19 102.58
N LYS A 91 1.48 40.63 103.42
CA LYS A 91 0.48 39.67 102.98
C LYS A 91 -0.49 40.31 101.97
N LYS A 92 -0.96 41.53 102.23
CA LYS A 92 -1.81 42.30 101.29
C LYS A 92 -1.08 42.57 99.98
N ASP A 93 0.19 42.98 100.03
CA ASP A 93 1.00 43.25 98.84
C ASP A 93 1.24 41.98 98.01
N VAL A 94 1.55 40.85 98.65
CA VAL A 94 1.71 39.54 97.98
C VAL A 94 0.41 39.09 97.34
N SER A 95 -0.72 39.20 98.05
CA SER A 95 -2.05 38.91 97.49
C SER A 95 -2.36 39.80 96.28
N TYR A 96 -2.09 41.10 96.36
CA TYR A 96 -2.28 42.04 95.26
C TYR A 96 -1.41 41.70 94.03
N LEU A 97 -0.13 41.38 94.25
CA LEU A 97 0.77 40.96 93.18
C LEU A 97 0.31 39.65 92.54
N GLN A 98 -0.23 38.72 93.32
CA GLN A 98 -0.77 37.47 92.82
C GLN A 98 -2.04 37.69 91.97
N GLU A 99 -2.97 38.53 92.43
CA GLU A 99 -4.15 38.91 91.64
C GLU A 99 -3.75 39.60 90.33
N ARG A 100 -2.77 40.52 90.39
CA ARG A 100 -2.27 41.21 89.20
C ARG A 100 -1.61 40.22 88.23
N ARG A 101 -0.83 39.25 88.74
CA ARG A 101 -0.23 38.18 87.93
C ARG A 101 -1.32 37.37 87.20
N VAL A 102 -2.38 36.98 87.91
CA VAL A 102 -3.50 36.24 87.32
C VAL A 102 -4.23 37.06 86.25
N LYS A 103 -4.49 38.36 86.52
CA LYS A 103 -5.09 39.28 85.53
C LYS A 103 -4.22 39.43 84.29
N CYS A 104 -2.92 39.66 84.46
CA CYS A 104 -1.97 39.74 83.35
C CYS A 104 -1.92 38.43 82.55
N GLN A 105 -1.90 37.28 83.21
CA GLN A 105 -1.91 35.99 82.54
C GLN A 105 -3.21 35.75 81.74
N SER A 106 -4.36 36.17 82.29
CA SER A 106 -5.64 36.14 81.58
C SER A 106 -5.62 36.99 80.31
N ILE A 107 -5.13 38.23 80.42
CA ILE A 107 -5.00 39.15 79.27
C ILE A 107 -4.06 38.59 78.20
N ILE A 108 -2.93 38.00 78.60
CA ILE A 108 -1.98 37.37 77.66
C ILE A 108 -2.67 36.24 76.90
N ARG A 109 -3.34 35.31 77.62
CA ARG A 109 -4.07 34.20 76.97
C ARG A 109 -5.16 34.70 76.03
N GLU A 110 -5.91 35.74 76.42
CA GLU A 110 -6.96 36.31 75.58
C GLU A 110 -6.36 36.99 74.32
N ASN A 111 -5.23 37.71 74.47
CA ASN A 111 -4.55 38.34 73.34
C ASN A 111 -4.00 37.28 72.38
N ASP A 112 -3.37 36.23 72.90
CA ASP A 112 -2.88 35.11 72.10
C ASP A 112 -4.04 34.42 71.38
N ALA A 113 -5.17 34.18 72.06
CA ALA A 113 -6.36 33.63 71.43
C ALA A 113 -6.92 34.54 70.32
N LYS A 114 -6.88 35.88 70.50
CA LYS A 114 -7.27 36.85 69.46
C LYS A 114 -6.30 36.80 68.26
N ARG A 115 -4.98 36.73 68.51
CA ARG A 115 -3.95 36.59 67.47
C ARG A 115 -4.14 35.31 66.68
N TRP A 116 -4.33 34.17 67.37
CA TRP A 116 -4.58 32.88 66.73
C TRP A 116 -5.84 32.89 65.88
N ARG A 117 -6.95 33.45 66.38
CA ARG A 117 -8.19 33.59 65.59
C ARG A 117 -8.00 34.48 64.36
N ALA A 118 -7.29 35.60 64.50
CA ALA A 118 -7.00 36.50 63.38
C ALA A 118 -6.12 35.81 62.33
N LEU A 119 -5.09 35.08 62.76
CA LEU A 119 -4.20 34.34 61.86
C LEU A 119 -4.95 33.21 61.13
N GLN A 120 -5.77 32.44 61.84
CA GLN A 120 -6.59 31.39 61.23
C GLN A 120 -7.57 31.97 60.20
N LYS A 121 -8.24 33.08 60.52
CA LYS A 121 -9.10 33.79 59.58
C LYS A 121 -8.32 34.27 58.36
N PHE A 122 -7.16 34.88 58.55
CA PHE A 122 -6.30 35.30 57.44
C PHE A 122 -5.90 34.14 56.54
N CYS A 123 -5.45 33.01 57.11
CA CYS A 123 -5.07 31.83 56.34
C CYS A 123 -6.22 31.25 55.53
N THR A 124 -7.41 31.15 56.14
CA THR A 124 -8.62 30.64 55.47
C THR A 124 -9.10 31.57 54.35
N ASP A 125 -9.16 32.88 54.60
CA ASP A 125 -9.54 33.89 53.61
C ASP A 125 -8.53 33.94 52.45
N ASN A 126 -7.23 33.86 52.74
CA ASN A 126 -6.18 33.83 51.71
C ASN A 126 -6.28 32.56 50.85
N HIS A 127 -6.51 31.39 51.46
CA HIS A 127 -6.71 30.15 50.72
C HIS A 127 -7.93 30.22 49.79
N LEU A 128 -9.05 30.75 50.29
CA LEU A 128 -10.27 30.94 49.50
C LEU A 128 -10.06 31.94 48.36
N CYS A 129 -9.32 33.02 48.61
CA CYS A 129 -8.94 33.99 47.57
C CYS A 129 -8.11 33.33 46.47
N MET A 130 -7.14 32.48 46.83
CA MET A 130 -6.36 31.73 45.85
C MET A 130 -7.21 30.78 45.01
N ILE A 131 -8.14 30.04 45.62
CA ILE A 131 -9.06 29.13 44.90
C ILE A 131 -9.90 29.93 43.90
N ARG A 132 -10.57 31.00 44.36
CA ARG A 132 -11.41 31.85 43.52
C ARG A 132 -10.63 32.50 42.37
N LYS A 133 -9.37 32.87 42.60
CA LYS A 133 -8.51 33.41 41.54
C LYS A 133 -8.21 32.37 40.46
N LYS A 134 -7.91 31.13 40.85
CA LYS A 134 -7.69 30.02 39.91
C LYS A 134 -8.97 29.69 39.13
N GLU A 135 -10.11 29.60 39.82
CA GLU A 135 -11.41 29.35 39.18
C GLU A 135 -11.77 30.45 38.18
N LYS A 136 -11.61 31.72 38.56
CA LYS A 136 -11.80 32.87 37.65
C LYS A 136 -10.89 32.78 36.44
N GLN A 137 -9.64 32.35 36.59
CA GLN A 137 -8.71 32.18 35.47
C GLN A 137 -9.16 31.04 34.54
N ALA A 138 -9.61 29.91 35.10
CA ALA A 138 -10.13 28.78 34.33
C ALA A 138 -11.38 29.17 33.54
N LEU A 139 -12.38 29.77 34.19
CA LEU A 139 -13.61 30.24 33.55
C LEU A 139 -13.34 31.26 32.44
N ASN A 140 -12.39 32.18 32.65
CA ASN A 140 -11.98 33.13 31.61
C ASN A 140 -11.26 32.46 30.43
N ALA A 141 -10.55 31.35 30.66
CA ALA A 141 -9.96 30.57 29.58
C ALA A 141 -11.03 29.87 28.75
N ASP A 142 -12.02 29.25 29.40
CA ASP A 142 -13.10 28.55 28.71
C ASP A 142 -14.02 29.51 27.95
N LEU A 143 -14.31 30.68 28.53
CA LEU A 143 -15.05 31.74 27.84
C LEU A 143 -14.31 32.23 26.58
N ARG A 144 -12.98 32.37 26.63
CA ARG A 144 -12.18 32.72 25.44
C ARG A 144 -12.27 31.65 24.36
N LYS A 145 -12.15 30.37 24.74
CA LYS A 145 -12.31 29.24 23.80
C LYS A 145 -13.71 29.26 23.16
N ALA A 146 -14.76 29.42 23.97
CA ALA A 146 -16.14 29.46 23.50
C ALA A 146 -16.40 30.64 22.54
N ARG A 147 -15.80 31.81 22.80
CA ARG A 147 -15.88 32.95 21.86
C ARG A 147 -15.16 32.65 20.55
N GLN A 148 -13.98 32.02 20.61
CA GLN A 148 -13.24 31.66 19.40
C GLN A 148 -14.00 30.63 18.56
N THR A 149 -14.57 29.59 19.19
CA THR A 149 -15.40 28.60 18.49
C THR A 149 -16.65 29.24 17.92
N TYR A 150 -17.32 30.13 18.65
CA TYR A 150 -18.47 30.88 18.15
C TYR A 150 -18.13 31.70 16.90
N LEU A 151 -17.02 32.45 16.93
CA LEU A 151 -16.59 33.25 15.77
C LEU A 151 -16.30 32.36 14.55
N LEU A 152 -15.64 31.22 14.75
CA LEU A 152 -15.36 30.27 13.69
C LEU A 152 -16.65 29.65 13.12
N LEU A 153 -17.59 29.25 13.98
CA LEU A 153 -18.89 28.73 13.56
C LEU A 153 -19.72 29.80 12.84
N SER A 154 -19.69 31.04 13.33
CA SER A 154 -20.39 32.17 12.71
C SER A 154 -19.83 32.48 11.32
N ALA A 155 -18.51 32.45 11.14
CA ALA A 155 -17.88 32.63 9.84
C ALA A 155 -18.28 31.49 8.88
N LYS A 156 -18.20 30.23 9.33
CA LYS A 156 -18.66 29.07 8.54
C LYS A 156 -20.14 29.16 8.17
N ALA A 157 -21.00 29.60 9.10
CA ALA A 157 -22.42 29.77 8.83
C ALA A 157 -22.67 30.88 7.79
N ALA A 158 -21.91 31.98 7.86
CA ALA A 158 -21.97 33.03 6.84
C ALA A 158 -21.51 32.52 5.46
N ASP A 159 -20.43 31.73 5.41
CA ASP A 159 -19.93 31.12 4.17
C ASP A 159 -20.93 30.13 3.55
N LEU A 160 -21.66 29.38 4.40
CA LEU A 160 -22.65 28.40 3.98
C LEU A 160 -24.01 29.01 3.59
N ARG A 161 -24.30 30.24 4.04
CA ARG A 161 -25.58 30.92 3.77
C ARG A 161 -25.88 31.06 2.27
N LYS A 162 -24.86 31.25 1.43
CA LYS A 162 -25.05 31.29 -0.04
C LYS A 162 -25.60 29.99 -0.61
N TYR A 163 -25.24 28.84 -0.03
CA TYR A 163 -25.74 27.54 -0.47
C TYR A 163 -27.15 27.30 0.08
N GLU A 164 -27.43 27.75 1.30
CA GLU A 164 -28.78 27.74 1.86
C GLU A 164 -29.74 28.55 0.98
N GLU A 165 -29.39 29.79 0.63
CA GLU A 165 -30.19 30.64 -0.26
C GLU A 165 -30.39 29.99 -1.63
N TYR A 166 -29.32 29.43 -2.22
CA TYR A 166 -29.43 28.68 -3.47
C TYR A 166 -30.40 27.49 -3.35
N MET A 167 -30.29 26.69 -2.29
CA MET A 167 -31.17 25.52 -2.07
C MET A 167 -32.62 25.93 -1.87
N LEU A 168 -32.88 27.02 -1.14
CA LEU A 168 -34.22 27.57 -0.98
C LEU A 168 -34.79 28.07 -2.32
N ASN A 169 -33.98 28.71 -3.15
CA ASN A 169 -34.38 29.12 -4.50
C ASN A 169 -34.70 27.91 -5.39
N VAL A 170 -33.89 26.85 -5.33
CA VAL A 170 -34.17 25.59 -6.03
C VAL A 170 -35.50 25.01 -5.55
N ILE A 171 -35.72 24.93 -4.24
CA ILE A 171 -36.99 24.42 -3.68
C ILE A 171 -38.19 25.24 -4.13
N ALA A 172 -38.07 26.58 -4.16
CA ALA A 172 -39.13 27.46 -4.64
C ALA A 172 -39.47 27.25 -6.12
N SER A 173 -38.49 26.83 -6.93
CA SER A 173 -38.68 26.51 -8.36
C SER A 173 -39.28 25.12 -8.60
N LEU A 174 -39.26 24.24 -7.60
CA LEU A 174 -39.73 22.86 -7.76
C LEU A 174 -41.27 22.79 -7.65
N PRO A 175 -41.90 21.88 -8.42
CA PRO A 175 -43.31 21.56 -8.23
C PRO A 175 -43.60 21.07 -6.81
N LYS A 176 -44.77 21.42 -6.27
CA LYS A 176 -45.17 21.17 -4.87
C LYS A 176 -45.12 19.70 -4.43
N ASP A 177 -45.17 18.76 -5.37
CA ASP A 177 -45.16 17.31 -5.13
C ASP A 177 -43.93 16.59 -5.71
N TYR A 178 -42.83 17.31 -5.97
CA TYR A 178 -41.66 16.73 -6.61
C TYR A 178 -40.93 15.68 -5.75
N ILE A 179 -41.02 15.80 -4.41
CA ILE A 179 -40.40 14.88 -3.45
C ILE A 179 -41.46 14.44 -2.46
N LYS A 180 -42.01 13.24 -2.68
CA LYS A 180 -43.11 12.70 -1.86
C LYS A 180 -42.64 11.85 -0.68
N LEU A 181 -41.36 11.45 -0.66
CA LEU A 181 -40.84 10.42 0.24
C LEU A 181 -40.17 10.94 1.51
N ALA A 182 -39.93 12.24 1.63
CA ALA A 182 -39.20 12.82 2.75
C ALA A 182 -40.01 13.91 3.44
N ASP A 183 -40.05 13.86 4.78
CA ASP A 183 -40.65 14.91 5.62
C ASP A 183 -39.94 16.26 5.43
N ASP A 184 -38.66 16.22 5.04
CA ASP A 184 -37.86 17.37 4.63
C ASP A 184 -37.48 17.27 3.14
N VAL A 185 -37.90 18.29 2.38
CA VAL A 185 -37.63 18.44 0.95
C VAL A 185 -36.11 18.49 0.67
N ILE A 186 -35.32 19.13 1.53
CA ILE A 186 -33.86 19.23 1.36
C ILE A 186 -33.23 17.84 1.50
N ALA A 187 -33.57 17.11 2.57
CA ALA A 187 -33.06 15.75 2.80
C ALA A 187 -33.41 14.82 1.63
N GLY A 188 -34.65 14.88 1.12
CA GLY A 188 -35.06 14.09 -0.03
C GLY A 188 -34.32 14.45 -1.33
N LEU A 189 -34.03 15.74 -1.54
CA LEU A 189 -33.18 16.21 -2.66
C LEU A 189 -31.77 15.65 -2.56
N MET A 190 -31.17 15.70 -1.38
CA MET A 190 -29.83 15.17 -1.13
C MET A 190 -29.76 13.67 -1.37
N MET A 191 -30.74 12.91 -0.87
CA MET A 191 -30.80 11.46 -1.10
C MET A 191 -30.90 11.14 -2.59
N ARG A 192 -31.81 11.80 -3.31
CA ARG A 192 -31.97 11.60 -4.75
C ARG A 192 -30.71 12.00 -5.52
N TYR A 193 -30.08 13.11 -5.16
CA TYR A 193 -28.80 13.52 -5.75
C TYR A 193 -27.75 12.44 -5.53
N ASN A 194 -27.58 11.93 -4.31
CA ASN A 194 -26.61 10.89 -4.01
C ASN A 194 -26.86 9.63 -4.83
N THR A 195 -28.11 9.14 -4.89
CA THR A 195 -28.45 7.98 -5.72
C THR A 195 -28.17 8.24 -7.20
N LEU A 196 -28.54 9.41 -7.73
CA LEU A 196 -28.26 9.75 -9.14
C LEU A 196 -26.76 9.89 -9.41
N TYR A 197 -26.00 10.45 -8.47
CA TYR A 197 -24.57 10.61 -8.57
C TYR A 197 -23.86 9.25 -8.54
N GLU A 198 -24.24 8.37 -7.62
CA GLU A 198 -23.71 7.02 -7.51
C GLU A 198 -24.03 6.17 -8.74
N THR A 199 -25.28 6.19 -9.20
CA THR A 199 -25.68 5.48 -10.43
C THR A 199 -24.93 6.01 -11.66
N ASN A 200 -24.80 7.33 -11.80
CA ASN A 200 -24.04 7.95 -12.89
C ASN A 200 -22.56 7.57 -12.84
N SER A 201 -21.95 7.56 -11.65
CA SER A 201 -20.56 7.13 -11.44
C SER A 201 -20.36 5.67 -11.84
N SER A 202 -21.26 4.78 -11.44
CA SER A 202 -21.23 3.37 -11.82
C SER A 202 -21.37 3.17 -13.33
N LEU A 203 -22.32 3.87 -13.97
CA LEU A 203 -22.51 3.82 -15.42
C LEU A 203 -21.28 4.31 -16.19
N ARG A 204 -20.59 5.35 -15.70
CA ARG A 204 -19.33 5.81 -16.33
C ARG A 204 -18.23 4.75 -16.25
N LYS A 205 -18.08 4.08 -15.11
CA LYS A 205 -17.10 3.00 -14.94
C LYS A 205 -17.41 1.81 -15.86
N GLU A 206 -18.68 1.47 -15.99
CA GLU A 206 -19.12 0.41 -16.90
C GLU A 206 -18.83 0.81 -18.35
N MET A 207 -19.14 2.04 -18.75
CA MET A 207 -18.82 2.56 -20.08
C MET A 207 -17.32 2.52 -20.37
N GLU A 208 -16.48 2.91 -19.41
CA GLU A 208 -15.01 2.85 -19.53
C GLU A 208 -14.53 1.40 -19.70
N THR A 209 -15.09 0.47 -18.90
CA THR A 209 -14.78 -0.96 -19.01
C THR A 209 -15.16 -1.51 -20.38
N LYS A 210 -16.37 -1.18 -20.88
CA LYS A 210 -16.81 -1.60 -22.21
C LYS A 210 -16.01 -0.98 -23.34
N ALA A 211 -15.59 0.28 -23.20
CA ALA A 211 -14.70 0.92 -24.17
C ALA A 211 -13.35 0.20 -24.25
N GLU A 212 -12.81 -0.24 -23.11
CA GLU A 212 -11.57 -1.01 -23.06
C GLU A 212 -11.73 -2.42 -23.66
N GLU A 213 -12.82 -3.13 -23.35
CA GLU A 213 -13.15 -4.43 -23.97
C GLU A 213 -13.20 -4.31 -25.51
N VAL A 214 -13.83 -3.25 -26.04
CA VAL A 214 -13.87 -2.97 -27.48
C VAL A 214 -12.48 -2.70 -28.04
N ARG A 215 -11.65 -1.94 -27.32
CA ARG A 215 -10.27 -1.64 -27.73
C ARG A 215 -9.42 -2.92 -27.84
N VAL A 216 -9.55 -3.83 -26.88
CA VAL A 216 -8.89 -5.14 -26.89
C VAL A 216 -9.38 -5.98 -28.06
N ALA A 217 -10.70 -6.14 -28.23
CA ALA A 217 -11.28 -6.92 -29.33
C ALA A 217 -10.86 -6.38 -30.72
N GLN A 218 -10.75 -5.05 -30.88
CA GLN A 218 -10.23 -4.44 -32.10
C GLN A 218 -8.74 -4.73 -32.34
N SER A 219 -7.94 -4.77 -31.27
CA SER A 219 -6.53 -5.15 -31.35
C SER A 219 -6.38 -6.61 -31.79
N ASP A 220 -7.15 -7.51 -31.17
CA ASP A 220 -7.13 -8.94 -31.48
C ASP A 220 -7.58 -9.20 -32.93
N LEU A 221 -8.62 -8.51 -33.38
CA LEU A 221 -9.07 -8.59 -34.77
C LEU A 221 -7.97 -8.14 -35.75
N LYS A 222 -7.26 -7.04 -35.45
CA LYS A 222 -6.14 -6.58 -36.29
C LYS A 222 -5.01 -7.58 -36.33
N GLN A 223 -4.69 -8.20 -35.20
CA GLN A 223 -3.68 -9.25 -35.12
C GLN A 223 -4.09 -10.45 -35.99
N LEU A 224 -5.32 -10.93 -35.84
CA LEU A 224 -5.83 -12.07 -36.62
C LEU A 224 -5.84 -11.80 -38.12
N VAL A 225 -6.18 -10.57 -38.54
CA VAL A 225 -6.12 -10.15 -39.94
C VAL A 225 -4.68 -10.19 -40.47
N GLU A 226 -3.71 -9.75 -39.67
CA GLU A 226 -2.30 -9.79 -40.07
C GLU A 226 -1.76 -11.22 -40.13
N GLU A 227 -2.11 -12.08 -39.16
CA GLU A 227 -1.78 -13.51 -39.19
C GLU A 227 -2.33 -14.18 -40.45
N HIS A 228 -3.60 -13.90 -40.79
CA HIS A 228 -4.20 -14.41 -42.02
C HIS A 228 -3.51 -13.87 -43.27
N ARG A 229 -3.08 -12.60 -43.27
CA ARG A 229 -2.32 -11.99 -44.38
C ARG A 229 -0.98 -12.70 -44.60
N ILE A 230 -0.27 -13.02 -43.51
CA ILE A 230 0.99 -13.77 -43.54
C ILE A 230 0.75 -15.17 -44.09
N LEU A 231 -0.26 -15.90 -43.60
CA LEU A 231 -0.60 -17.24 -44.10
C LEU A 231 -0.94 -17.23 -45.60
N LEU A 232 -1.72 -16.24 -46.05
CA LEU A 232 -2.05 -16.09 -47.47
C LEU A 232 -0.78 -15.85 -48.31
N PHE A 233 0.14 -15.04 -47.81
CA PHE A 233 1.43 -14.80 -48.47
C PHE A 233 2.26 -16.08 -48.57
N GLU A 234 2.37 -16.86 -47.50
CA GLU A 234 3.06 -18.16 -47.50
C GLU A 234 2.44 -19.13 -48.51
N LYS A 235 1.11 -19.25 -48.53
CA LYS A 235 0.40 -20.12 -49.48
C LYS A 235 0.58 -19.68 -50.93
N ASN A 236 0.59 -18.37 -51.20
CA ASN A 236 0.89 -17.86 -52.54
C ASN A 236 2.34 -18.11 -52.96
N SER A 237 3.28 -18.09 -52.01
CA SER A 237 4.68 -18.49 -52.26
C SER A 237 4.76 -19.97 -52.63
N GLU A 238 4.15 -20.85 -51.84
CA GLU A 238 4.09 -22.30 -52.10
C GLU A 238 3.43 -22.60 -53.47
N LEU A 239 2.33 -21.92 -53.79
CA LEU A 239 1.67 -22.03 -55.10
C LEU A 239 2.60 -21.60 -56.25
N SER A 240 3.35 -20.52 -56.07
CA SER A 240 4.31 -20.04 -57.07
C SER A 240 5.44 -21.04 -57.28
N GLU A 241 5.97 -21.65 -56.22
CA GLU A 241 6.95 -22.72 -56.30
C GLU A 241 6.42 -23.93 -57.07
N LEU A 242 5.19 -24.38 -56.75
CA LEU A 242 4.54 -25.48 -57.47
C LEU A 242 4.34 -25.17 -58.96
N TYR A 243 3.97 -23.93 -59.31
CA TYR A 243 3.88 -23.53 -60.72
C TYR A 243 5.22 -23.58 -61.43
N THR A 244 6.29 -23.11 -60.80
CA THR A 244 7.64 -23.21 -61.39
C THR A 244 8.08 -24.67 -61.54
N HIS A 245 7.76 -25.53 -60.58
CA HIS A 245 8.07 -26.96 -60.66
C HIS A 245 7.30 -27.64 -61.80
N ARG A 246 6.00 -27.37 -61.91
CA ARG A 246 5.16 -27.87 -63.01
C ARG A 246 5.69 -27.39 -64.36
N GLN A 247 6.09 -26.13 -64.48
CA GLN A 247 6.65 -25.60 -65.72
C GLN A 247 7.92 -26.36 -66.12
N LYS A 248 8.85 -26.56 -65.18
CA LYS A 248 10.06 -27.37 -65.42
C LYS A 248 9.73 -28.79 -65.89
N MET A 249 8.76 -29.45 -65.26
CA MET A 249 8.33 -30.80 -65.68
C MET A 249 7.70 -30.81 -67.07
N ASN A 250 6.91 -29.79 -67.39
CA ASN A 250 6.32 -29.63 -68.72
C ASN A 250 7.38 -29.39 -69.80
N ASP A 251 8.39 -28.55 -69.52
CA ASP A 251 9.50 -28.29 -70.45
C ASP A 251 10.30 -29.58 -70.72
N LEU A 252 10.56 -30.40 -69.68
CA LEU A 252 11.20 -31.71 -69.83
C LEU A 252 10.35 -32.68 -70.66
N TYR A 253 9.04 -32.73 -70.39
CA TYR A 253 8.11 -33.57 -71.14
C TYR A 253 8.06 -33.18 -72.62
N GLN A 254 7.95 -31.89 -72.93
CA GLN A 254 7.95 -31.39 -74.30
C GLN A 254 9.28 -31.70 -75.01
N GLY A 255 10.41 -31.55 -74.32
CA GLY A 255 11.72 -31.93 -74.85
C GLY A 255 11.82 -33.43 -75.18
N ALA A 256 11.36 -34.30 -74.28
CA ALA A 256 11.32 -35.74 -74.53
C ALA A 256 10.39 -36.12 -75.68
N GLN A 257 9.22 -35.46 -75.77
CA GLN A 257 8.27 -35.67 -76.86
C GLN A 257 8.87 -35.27 -78.21
N GLN A 258 9.54 -34.11 -78.30
CA GLN A 258 10.22 -33.67 -79.52
C GLN A 258 11.34 -34.64 -79.91
N ALA A 259 12.15 -35.11 -78.96
CA ALA A 259 13.19 -36.10 -79.22
C ALA A 259 12.62 -37.41 -79.77
N MET A 260 11.47 -37.87 -79.22
CA MET A 260 10.77 -39.06 -79.71
C MET A 260 10.24 -38.86 -81.15
N ILE A 261 9.64 -37.70 -81.44
CA ILE A 261 9.15 -37.36 -82.79
C ILE A 261 10.32 -37.38 -83.79
N HIS A 262 11.43 -36.70 -83.46
CA HIS A 262 12.61 -36.70 -84.33
C HIS A 262 13.19 -38.10 -84.54
N SER A 263 13.27 -38.92 -83.49
CA SER A 263 13.71 -40.32 -83.63
C SER A 263 12.77 -41.15 -84.51
N HIS A 264 11.46 -40.92 -84.42
CA HIS A 264 10.47 -41.58 -85.26
C HIS A 264 10.58 -41.15 -86.73
N GLU A 265 10.75 -39.85 -86.99
CA GLU A 265 10.98 -39.31 -88.33
C GLU A 265 12.23 -39.90 -88.97
N GLU A 266 13.35 -39.95 -88.22
CA GLU A 266 14.59 -40.57 -88.66
C GLU A 266 14.41 -42.05 -89.02
N LEU A 267 13.71 -42.82 -88.15
CA LEU A 267 13.41 -44.22 -88.42
C LEU A 267 12.51 -44.40 -89.65
N ALA A 268 11.52 -43.52 -89.84
CA ALA A 268 10.66 -43.52 -91.02
C ALA A 268 11.46 -43.24 -92.31
N HIS A 269 12.42 -42.31 -92.27
CA HIS A 269 13.36 -42.06 -93.37
C HIS A 269 14.21 -43.29 -93.69
N GLN A 270 14.79 -43.95 -92.68
CA GLN A 270 15.56 -45.18 -92.85
C GLN A 270 14.72 -46.31 -93.45
N LEU A 271 13.48 -46.49 -92.99
CA LEU A 271 12.54 -47.47 -93.56
C LEU A 271 12.20 -47.16 -95.02
N SER A 272 12.04 -45.88 -95.38
CA SER A 272 11.81 -45.46 -96.77
C SER A 272 13.01 -45.78 -97.67
N TYR A 273 14.23 -45.55 -97.17
CA TYR A 273 15.47 -45.92 -97.85
C TYR A 273 15.55 -47.43 -98.06
N PHE A 274 15.31 -48.22 -97.02
CA PHE A 274 15.28 -49.69 -97.11
C PHE A 274 14.24 -50.19 -98.12
N LYS A 275 13.02 -49.63 -98.11
CA LYS A 275 11.99 -49.94 -99.12
C LYS A 275 12.46 -49.65 -100.54
N THR A 276 13.22 -48.57 -100.74
CA THR A 276 13.81 -48.22 -102.04
C THR A 276 14.85 -49.25 -102.47
N VAL A 277 15.74 -49.65 -101.57
CA VAL A 277 16.71 -50.73 -101.82
C VAL A 277 15.98 -52.04 -102.17
N LEU A 278 14.96 -52.41 -101.41
CA LEU A 278 14.16 -53.62 -101.66
C LEU A 278 13.51 -53.59 -103.04
N ARG A 279 12.99 -52.42 -103.46
CA ARG A 279 12.44 -52.23 -104.82
C ARG A 279 13.52 -52.39 -105.88
N SER A 280 14.73 -51.88 -105.66
CA SER A 280 15.88 -52.09 -106.56
C SER A 280 16.29 -53.56 -106.66
N ILE A 281 16.34 -54.28 -105.54
CA ILE A 281 16.58 -55.74 -105.50
C ILE A 281 15.47 -56.46 -106.28
N ASN A 282 14.20 -56.20 -106.00
CA ASN A 282 13.08 -56.81 -106.72
C ASN A 282 13.11 -56.51 -108.22
N ASN A 283 13.52 -55.30 -108.61
CA ASN A 283 13.74 -54.95 -110.01
C ASN A 283 14.88 -55.76 -110.63
N LEU A 284 16.01 -55.94 -109.92
CA LEU A 284 17.12 -56.80 -110.35
C LEU A 284 16.70 -58.26 -110.44
N THR A 285 16.02 -58.81 -109.42
CA THR A 285 15.48 -60.17 -109.42
C THR A 285 14.50 -60.36 -110.57
N GLY A 286 13.60 -59.41 -110.81
CA GLY A 286 12.72 -59.43 -111.98
C GLY A 286 13.47 -59.34 -113.30
N LYS A 287 14.63 -58.66 -113.37
CA LYS A 287 15.51 -58.67 -114.54
C LYS A 287 16.23 -60.01 -114.70
N ILE A 288 16.70 -60.63 -113.62
CA ILE A 288 17.36 -61.95 -113.63
C ILE A 288 16.37 -63.02 -114.06
N ILE A 289 15.15 -63.05 -113.49
CA ILE A 289 14.08 -63.96 -113.92
C ILE A 289 13.81 -63.79 -115.43
N ARG A 290 13.74 -62.54 -115.91
CA ARG A 290 13.58 -62.25 -117.35
C ARG A 290 14.80 -62.59 -118.21
N ALA A 291 16.01 -62.57 -117.66
CA ALA A 291 17.25 -62.89 -118.36
C ALA A 291 17.56 -64.40 -118.38
N TYR A 292 17.10 -65.15 -117.37
CA TYR A 292 17.23 -66.61 -117.31
C TYR A 292 16.09 -67.34 -118.04
N GLU A 293 14.96 -66.67 -118.30
CA GLU A 293 13.93 -67.13 -119.24
C GLU A 293 13.65 -66.09 -120.34
N PRO A 294 14.52 -65.99 -121.36
CA PRO A 294 14.18 -65.29 -122.59
C PRO A 294 13.35 -66.22 -123.48
N GLY A 295 12.04 -66.28 -123.20
CA GLY A 295 11.04 -66.83 -124.11
C GLY A 295 11.00 -68.36 -124.22
N ILE A 296 10.01 -68.97 -123.58
CA ILE A 296 9.05 -69.95 -124.13
C ILE A 296 8.06 -70.29 -123.01
N SER A 297 6.77 -70.29 -123.34
CA SER A 297 5.63 -70.59 -122.48
C SER A 297 5.89 -71.63 -121.38
N VAL A 298 5.56 -71.25 -120.14
CA VAL A 298 5.63 -71.97 -118.85
C VAL A 298 4.89 -73.34 -118.83
N GLN A 299 4.31 -73.79 -119.94
CA GLN A 299 3.56 -75.06 -120.02
C GLN A 299 4.39 -76.30 -120.44
N LEU A 300 5.66 -76.18 -120.84
CA LEU A 300 6.43 -77.32 -121.39
C LEU A 300 7.39 -78.03 -120.41
N LEU A 301 7.80 -77.38 -119.30
CA LEU A 301 8.77 -77.98 -118.37
C LEU A 301 8.11 -78.92 -117.36
N THR A 302 6.92 -78.57 -116.87
CA THR A 302 6.15 -79.37 -115.90
C THR A 302 5.69 -80.70 -116.51
N THR A 303 5.35 -80.69 -117.80
CA THR A 303 4.93 -81.88 -118.58
C THR A 303 6.11 -82.81 -118.90
N LYS A 304 7.32 -82.29 -119.14
CA LYS A 304 8.53 -83.12 -119.30
C LYS A 304 8.99 -83.79 -118.00
N ILE A 305 8.79 -83.15 -116.85
CA ILE A 305 9.13 -83.72 -115.54
C ILE A 305 8.11 -84.80 -115.13
N GLN A 306 6.83 -84.68 -115.52
CA GLN A 306 5.81 -85.70 -115.25
C GLN A 306 5.94 -86.95 -116.13
N ASN A 307 6.49 -86.83 -117.34
CA ASN A 307 6.65 -87.96 -118.28
C ASN A 307 8.00 -88.71 -118.15
N MET A 308 8.84 -88.38 -117.16
CA MET A 308 10.06 -89.15 -116.88
C MET A 308 9.76 -90.34 -115.93
N PRO A 309 10.32 -91.53 -116.20
CA PRO A 309 10.25 -92.66 -115.28
C PRO A 309 10.74 -92.27 -113.88
N ILE A 310 10.06 -92.74 -112.84
CA ILE A 310 10.32 -92.37 -111.43
C ILE A 310 11.79 -92.51 -111.05
N LEU A 311 12.48 -93.56 -111.53
CA LEU A 311 13.90 -93.76 -111.24
C LEU A 311 14.79 -92.61 -111.75
N SER A 312 14.47 -92.02 -112.89
CA SER A 312 15.19 -90.88 -113.47
C SER A 312 14.90 -89.58 -112.70
N ARG A 313 13.67 -89.41 -112.20
CA ARG A 313 13.31 -88.29 -111.32
C ARG A 313 14.02 -88.37 -109.97
N CYS A 314 14.09 -89.56 -109.38
CA CYS A 314 14.79 -89.78 -108.13
C CYS A 314 16.29 -89.51 -108.27
N ARG A 315 16.95 -90.00 -109.33
CA ARG A 315 18.36 -89.67 -109.61
C ARG A 315 18.60 -88.16 -109.79
N LEU A 316 17.72 -87.46 -110.50
CA LEU A 316 17.85 -86.00 -110.66
C LEU A 316 17.72 -85.26 -109.32
N ILE A 317 16.83 -85.72 -108.43
CA ILE A 317 16.69 -85.16 -107.07
C ILE A 317 17.91 -85.52 -106.22
N GLU A 318 18.44 -86.74 -106.35
CA GLU A 318 19.62 -87.22 -105.63
C GLU A 318 20.88 -86.43 -106.04
N ASP A 319 21.12 -86.24 -107.34
CA ASP A 319 22.23 -85.43 -107.86
C ASP A 319 22.11 -83.95 -107.45
N ARG A 320 20.89 -83.40 -107.44
CA ARG A 320 20.66 -82.00 -107.06
C ARG A 320 20.75 -81.78 -105.55
N THR A 321 20.36 -82.76 -104.74
CA THR A 321 20.55 -82.73 -103.29
C THR A 321 22.00 -82.96 -102.90
N LEU A 322 22.76 -83.78 -103.63
CA LEU A 322 24.22 -83.89 -103.50
C LEU A 322 24.92 -82.58 -103.87
N GLY A 323 24.49 -81.93 -104.97
CA GLY A 323 24.98 -80.60 -105.34
C GLY A 323 24.70 -79.53 -104.27
N MET A 324 23.48 -79.51 -103.71
CA MET A 324 23.15 -78.59 -102.62
C MET A 324 23.91 -78.91 -101.33
N ARG A 325 24.13 -80.18 -100.99
CA ARG A 325 24.97 -80.57 -99.84
C ARG A 325 26.42 -80.13 -100.03
N SER A 326 26.96 -80.21 -101.24
CA SER A 326 28.31 -79.73 -101.56
C SER A 326 28.40 -78.20 -101.45
N ILE A 327 27.39 -77.45 -101.92
CA ILE A 327 27.34 -75.99 -101.78
C ILE A 327 27.19 -75.58 -100.31
N ILE A 328 26.35 -76.27 -99.53
CA ILE A 328 26.19 -76.01 -98.10
C ILE A 328 27.46 -76.34 -97.32
N ALA A 329 28.17 -77.42 -97.68
CA ALA A 329 29.46 -77.76 -97.08
C ALA A 329 30.56 -76.72 -97.41
N GLN A 330 30.54 -76.16 -98.63
CA GLN A 330 31.45 -75.09 -99.04
C GLN A 330 31.12 -73.75 -98.36
N LEU A 331 29.84 -73.42 -98.21
CA LEU A 331 29.43 -72.23 -97.45
C LEU A 331 29.76 -72.35 -95.96
N ALA A 332 29.71 -73.57 -95.40
CA ALA A 332 30.11 -73.84 -94.03
C ALA A 332 31.64 -73.79 -93.82
N SER A 333 32.46 -74.12 -94.83
CA SER A 333 33.92 -73.92 -94.75
C SER A 333 34.31 -72.44 -94.88
N ASP A 334 33.56 -71.66 -95.65
CA ASP A 334 33.91 -70.28 -95.98
C ASP A 334 33.42 -69.24 -94.95
N THR A 335 32.49 -69.59 -94.06
CA THR A 335 31.95 -68.66 -93.05
C THR A 335 32.47 -68.88 -91.63
N GLY A 336 33.20 -69.95 -91.33
CA GLY A 336 33.89 -70.13 -90.04
C GLY A 336 33.00 -70.04 -88.78
N THR A 337 31.67 -70.01 -88.91
CA THR A 337 30.70 -70.00 -87.79
C THR A 337 29.29 -70.26 -88.31
N LEU A 338 28.66 -71.34 -87.81
CA LEU A 338 27.22 -71.56 -87.93
C LEU A 338 26.49 -70.50 -87.07
N PRO A 339 25.48 -69.76 -87.57
CA PRO A 339 24.61 -68.97 -86.72
C PRO A 339 23.47 -69.86 -86.23
N ILE A 340 23.79 -70.83 -85.37
CA ILE A 340 22.82 -71.38 -84.41
C ILE A 340 23.54 -71.57 -83.09
N SER A 341 23.69 -70.50 -82.30
CA SER A 341 23.75 -70.61 -80.83
C SER A 341 23.74 -69.25 -80.14
N THR A 342 23.06 -69.22 -78.98
CA THR A 342 23.17 -68.26 -77.87
C THR A 342 22.62 -66.84 -78.07
N CYS A 343 21.31 -66.67 -77.83
CA CYS A 343 20.87 -65.52 -77.04
C CYS A 343 21.13 -65.85 -75.56
N SER A 344 22.34 -65.53 -75.11
CA SER A 344 22.66 -65.48 -73.68
C SER A 344 22.29 -64.10 -73.14
N ARG A 345 21.55 -64.15 -72.03
CA ARG A 345 21.31 -63.11 -71.03
C ARG A 345 22.63 -62.45 -70.56
N PRO A 346 22.58 -61.20 -70.09
CA PRO A 346 23.13 -60.94 -68.76
C PRO A 346 22.14 -60.28 -67.78
N GLU A 347 22.39 -60.60 -66.52
CA GLU A 347 21.82 -60.18 -65.24
C GLU A 347 22.10 -58.68 -64.98
N LEU A 348 21.16 -57.86 -64.46
CA LEU A 348 20.71 -57.70 -63.06
C LEU A 348 21.80 -57.26 -62.06
N ASP A 349 21.72 -56.01 -61.62
CA ASP A 349 21.96 -55.55 -60.23
C ASP A 349 21.28 -54.16 -60.08
N ASN A 350 20.22 -54.00 -59.28
CA ASN A 350 20.11 -53.92 -57.80
C ASN A 350 19.99 -52.46 -57.31
N VAL A 351 18.75 -51.97 -57.08
CA VAL A 351 18.35 -51.21 -55.87
C VAL A 351 16.88 -51.52 -55.56
N GLN A 352 16.71 -52.32 -54.50
CA GLN A 352 15.62 -52.50 -53.55
C GLN A 352 14.19 -52.00 -53.86
N HIS A 353 13.29 -52.98 -53.89
CA HIS A 353 11.89 -52.89 -53.49
C HIS A 353 11.71 -52.63 -51.98
N GLY A 354 10.78 -51.73 -51.65
CA GLY A 354 9.95 -51.77 -50.46
C GLY A 354 8.49 -51.78 -50.91
N ALA A 355 7.75 -52.80 -50.47
CA ALA A 355 6.46 -53.24 -50.99
C ALA A 355 5.23 -52.36 -50.64
N PRO A 356 4.10 -52.55 -51.34
CA PRO A 356 2.78 -52.02 -50.97
C PRO A 356 1.93 -53.10 -50.25
N ILE A 357 1.44 -52.84 -49.03
CA ILE A 357 0.33 -53.61 -48.40
C ILE A 357 -0.48 -52.70 -47.44
N ALA A 358 -1.81 -52.90 -47.46
CA ALA A 358 -2.88 -52.44 -46.54
C ALA A 358 -3.31 -50.97 -46.70
N VAL A 359 -4.51 -50.61 -47.16
CA VAL A 359 -5.87 -51.02 -46.76
C VAL A 359 -6.05 -51.06 -45.25
N SER A 360 -6.46 -49.92 -44.67
CA SER A 360 -7.58 -49.92 -43.74
C SER A 360 -8.32 -48.59 -43.83
N ALA A 361 -9.64 -48.72 -44.03
CA ALA A 361 -10.63 -47.70 -43.78
C ALA A 361 -10.77 -47.44 -42.26
N SER A 362 -11.57 -46.40 -41.93
CA SER A 362 -11.90 -45.89 -40.60
C SER A 362 -10.83 -44.91 -40.08
N GLU A 363 -11.07 -43.62 -39.86
CA GLU A 363 -12.22 -43.01 -39.17
C GLU A 363 -12.53 -41.62 -39.77
N PHE A 364 -13.61 -41.54 -40.54
CA PHE A 364 -14.34 -40.31 -40.80
C PHE A 364 -15.68 -40.46 -40.07
N SER A 365 -15.69 -40.20 -38.77
CA SER A 365 -16.89 -40.01 -37.96
C SER A 365 -16.49 -39.51 -36.58
N LEU A 366 -16.44 -38.19 -36.41
CA LEU A 366 -16.82 -37.47 -35.19
C LEU A 366 -16.52 -35.99 -35.41
N LEU A 367 -17.43 -35.26 -36.07
CA LEU A 367 -17.81 -33.90 -35.66
C LEU A 367 -18.96 -33.34 -36.52
N THR A 368 -20.15 -33.97 -36.48
CA THR A 368 -21.40 -33.22 -36.73
C THR A 368 -22.59 -33.94 -36.09
N LYS A 369 -22.77 -33.72 -34.79
CA LYS A 369 -24.08 -33.75 -34.13
C LYS A 369 -24.08 -32.57 -33.16
N MET A 370 -24.78 -31.51 -33.54
CA MET A 370 -25.54 -30.57 -32.70
C MET A 370 -25.85 -29.34 -33.55
N THR A 371 -26.74 -29.50 -34.52
CA THR A 371 -27.69 -28.45 -34.91
C THR A 371 -29.05 -28.82 -34.32
N SER A 372 -29.78 -27.79 -33.89
CA SER A 372 -31.21 -27.76 -33.54
C SER A 372 -31.68 -28.20 -32.14
N ALA A 373 -31.57 -27.26 -31.20
CA ALA A 373 -32.65 -26.74 -30.34
C ALA A 373 -32.10 -25.42 -29.78
N GLN A 374 -32.67 -24.24 -29.92
CA GLN A 374 -34.07 -23.85 -29.90
C GLN A 374 -34.22 -22.54 -30.68
N SER A 375 -35.22 -22.50 -31.56
CA SER A 375 -36.01 -21.29 -31.78
C SER A 375 -36.70 -20.91 -30.46
N ASP A 376 -36.61 -19.65 -30.07
CA ASP A 376 -37.79 -18.89 -29.65
C ASP A 376 -37.50 -17.38 -29.71
N PRO A 377 -38.10 -16.68 -30.68
CA PRO A 377 -38.39 -15.26 -30.60
C PRO A 377 -39.91 -15.07 -30.50
N ASN A 378 -40.43 -14.86 -29.28
CA ASN A 378 -41.52 -13.93 -28.93
C ASN A 378 -42.19 -14.29 -27.59
N ALA A 379 -41.83 -13.55 -26.53
CA ALA A 379 -42.68 -13.25 -25.37
C ALA A 379 -42.15 -11.99 -24.68
#